data_AF-A0A962VUL0-F1
#
_entry.id   AF-A0A962VUL0-F1
#
_cell.length_a   1.000
_cell.length_b   1.000
_cell.length_c   1.000
_cell.angle_alpha   90.00
_cell.angle_beta   90.00
_cell.angle_gamma   90.00
#
_symmetry.space_group_name_H-M   'P 1'
#
loop_
_entity.id
_entity.type
_entity.pdbx_description
1 polymer ?
#
loop_
_entity_poly.entity_id
_entity_poly.type
_entity_poly.pdbx_seq_one_letter_code
_entity_poly.pdbx_strand_id
1 'polypeptide(L)'
;MTNSQCCIIFSHGEAAGSVADGVRQWVADVEPLLAWAEPDPLHVDIANRTGRRDDFKPLVIGMPSWPTDTPLLEARLFWATSALYIVARENGGWSWARIEEAAENSGGAKVACSVIPVHTLRDVGRFGVPDGPAIKGLQAIEYREQGRLVAWRLVIES
;
A
#
# COMPACT_ATOMS: atom_id res chain seq x y z
N MET A 1 -21.88 7.70 -3.24
CA MET A 1 -21.27 6.66 -2.40
C MET A 1 -22.19 5.46 -2.44
N THR A 2 -21.75 4.35 -3.03
CA THR A 2 -22.42 3.05 -2.88
C THR A 2 -21.93 2.45 -1.57
N ASN A 3 -22.85 2.13 -0.66
CA ASN A 3 -22.56 1.45 0.59
C ASN A 3 -22.99 -0.01 0.42
N SER A 4 -22.03 -0.91 0.32
CA SER A 4 -22.26 -2.35 0.21
C SER A 4 -21.68 -3.04 1.44
N GLN A 5 -22.15 -4.26 1.75
CA GLN A 5 -21.48 -5.09 2.74
C GLN A 5 -20.37 -5.90 2.06
N CYS A 6 -19.24 -6.01 2.73
CA CYS A 6 -18.13 -6.87 2.34
C CYS A 6 -17.75 -7.79 3.50
N CYS A 7 -17.19 -8.94 3.17
CA CYS A 7 -16.55 -9.84 4.12
C CYS A 7 -15.04 -9.67 3.94
N ILE A 8 -14.31 -9.34 5.01
CA ILE A 8 -12.86 -9.19 4.96
C ILE A 8 -12.15 -10.08 5.98
N ILE A 9 -11.01 -10.63 5.57
CA ILE A 9 -10.10 -11.37 6.44
C ILE A 9 -8.91 -10.48 6.74
N PHE A 10 -8.58 -10.37 8.02
CA PHE A 10 -7.40 -9.68 8.50
C PHE A 10 -6.33 -10.69 8.90
N SER A 11 -5.11 -10.49 8.41
CA SER A 11 -3.94 -11.24 8.83
C SER A 11 -2.80 -10.27 9.12
N HIS A 12 -1.89 -10.65 10.00
CA HIS A 12 -0.73 -9.86 10.35
C HIS A 12 0.40 -10.77 10.80
N GLY A 13 1.61 -10.22 10.84
CA GLY A 13 2.76 -10.94 11.32
C GLY A 13 4.03 -10.10 11.31
N GLU A 14 5.14 -10.78 11.55
CA GLU A 14 6.47 -10.20 11.62
C GLU A 14 7.46 -11.12 10.91
N ALA A 15 8.51 -10.54 10.36
CA ALA A 15 9.60 -11.28 9.73
C ALA A 15 10.92 -10.53 9.84
N ALA A 16 12.02 -11.27 9.65
CA ALA A 16 13.36 -10.69 9.57
C ALA A 16 13.63 -10.08 8.19
N GLY A 17 14.68 -9.28 8.09
CA GLY A 17 15.10 -8.62 6.84
C GLY A 17 14.57 -7.20 6.69
N SER A 18 14.64 -6.67 5.47
CA SER A 18 14.17 -5.31 5.15
C SER A 18 12.74 -5.31 4.63
N VAL A 19 12.07 -4.15 4.69
CA VAL A 19 10.76 -3.95 4.03
C VAL A 19 10.85 -4.27 2.53
N ALA A 20 11.96 -3.96 1.87
CA ALA A 20 12.16 -4.28 0.46
C ALA A 20 12.18 -5.80 0.22
N ASP A 21 12.74 -6.59 1.14
CA ASP A 21 12.69 -8.06 1.05
C ASP A 21 11.26 -8.56 1.21
N GLY A 22 10.49 -7.99 2.14
CA GLY A 22 9.07 -8.27 2.30
C GLY A 22 8.27 -7.95 1.04
N VAL A 23 8.51 -6.79 0.41
CA VAL A 23 7.88 -6.43 -0.87
C VAL A 23 8.19 -7.49 -1.93
N ARG A 24 9.47 -7.84 -2.13
CA ARG A 24 9.89 -8.87 -3.10
C ARG A 24 9.22 -10.21 -2.86
N GLN A 25 9.09 -10.62 -1.59
CA GLN A 25 8.44 -11.88 -1.23
C GLN A 25 6.99 -11.94 -1.70
N TRP A 26 6.22 -10.85 -1.53
CA TRP A 26 4.79 -10.84 -1.85
C TRP A 26 4.47 -10.57 -3.32
N VAL A 27 5.29 -9.75 -4.00
CA VAL A 27 5.07 -9.48 -5.43
C VAL A 27 5.52 -10.64 -6.34
N ALA A 28 6.33 -11.57 -5.82
CA ALA A 28 6.73 -12.76 -6.57
C ALA A 28 5.55 -13.66 -6.97
N ASP A 29 4.48 -13.65 -6.17
CA ASP A 29 3.31 -14.51 -6.37
C ASP A 29 2.29 -13.88 -7.34
N VAL A 30 1.96 -12.61 -7.13
CA VAL A 30 0.95 -11.88 -7.92
C VAL A 30 1.34 -10.40 -8.04
N GLU A 31 1.39 -9.89 -9.27
CA GLU A 31 1.66 -8.48 -9.51
C GLU A 31 0.55 -7.58 -8.90
N PRO A 32 0.90 -6.57 -8.10
CA PRO A 32 -0.07 -5.63 -7.55
C PRO A 32 -0.58 -4.68 -8.63
N LEU A 33 -1.81 -4.18 -8.47
CA LEU A 33 -2.34 -3.10 -9.31
C LEU A 33 -1.60 -1.78 -9.06
N LEU A 34 -1.31 -1.50 -7.80
CA LEU A 34 -0.63 -0.32 -7.33
C LEU A 34 0.33 -0.69 -6.20
N ALA A 35 1.47 -0.03 -6.16
CA ALA A 35 2.40 -0.10 -5.04
C ALA A 35 2.75 1.31 -4.58
N TRP A 36 2.82 1.50 -3.27
CA TRP A 36 3.30 2.71 -2.64
C TRP A 36 4.42 2.39 -1.65
N ALA A 37 5.44 3.24 -1.52
CA ALA A 37 6.44 3.11 -0.46
C ALA A 37 6.97 4.45 0.02
N GLU A 38 7.41 4.46 1.29
CA GLU A 38 8.15 5.55 1.91
C GLU A 38 9.62 5.10 2.09
N PRO A 39 10.58 5.78 1.45
CA PRO A 39 12.00 5.53 1.66
C PRO A 39 12.43 6.09 3.03
N ASP A 40 13.51 5.57 3.60
CA ASP A 40 14.12 6.17 4.78
C ASP A 40 14.66 7.58 4.43
N PRO A 41 14.11 8.66 5.01
CA PRO A 41 14.53 10.02 4.69
C PRO A 41 15.95 10.33 5.16
N LEU A 42 16.48 9.57 6.12
CA LEU A 42 17.82 9.75 6.67
C LEU A 42 18.87 8.93 5.93
N HIS A 43 18.46 8.02 5.04
CA HIS A 43 19.42 7.26 4.25
C HIS A 43 20.18 8.18 3.30
N VAL A 44 21.50 8.05 3.31
CA VAL A 44 22.42 8.76 2.42
C VAL A 44 23.15 7.73 1.59
N ASP A 45 23.05 7.83 0.28
CA ASP A 45 23.75 6.93 -0.64
C ASP A 45 25.25 7.28 -0.75
N ILE A 46 26.00 6.45 -1.48
CA ILE A 46 27.44 6.65 -1.73
C ILE A 46 27.78 7.96 -2.47
N ALA A 47 26.78 8.60 -3.08
CA ALA A 47 26.90 9.89 -3.76
C ALA A 47 26.43 11.06 -2.88
N ASN A 48 26.26 10.84 -1.57
CA ASN A 48 25.74 11.80 -0.59
C ASN A 48 24.32 12.31 -0.90
N ARG A 49 23.51 11.54 -1.62
CA ARG A 49 22.11 11.87 -1.89
C ARG A 49 21.22 11.29 -0.80
N THR A 50 20.28 12.08 -0.30
CA THR A 50 19.30 11.67 0.72
C THR A 50 18.15 10.85 0.10
N GLY A 51 17.49 10.00 0.89
CA GLY A 51 16.48 9.03 0.45
C GLY A 51 15.29 9.57 -0.37
N ARG A 52 15.01 10.88 -0.33
CA ARG A 52 14.10 11.55 -1.28
C ARG A 52 14.82 11.86 -2.58
N ARG A 53 15.17 10.81 -3.32
CA ARG A 53 15.80 10.92 -4.64
C ARG A 53 14.76 11.34 -5.69
N ASP A 54 15.17 12.14 -6.68
CA ASP A 54 14.32 12.52 -7.82
C ASP A 54 13.83 11.32 -8.66
N ASP A 55 14.54 10.19 -8.60
CA ASP A 55 14.20 8.95 -9.30
C ASP A 55 13.30 8.01 -8.49
N PHE A 56 13.11 8.29 -7.19
CA PHE A 56 12.20 7.50 -6.37
C PHE A 56 10.77 7.97 -6.60
N LYS A 57 9.95 7.11 -7.21
CA LYS A 57 8.51 7.34 -7.40
C LYS A 57 7.75 6.60 -6.32
N PRO A 58 7.23 7.27 -5.27
CA PRO A 58 6.62 6.57 -4.15
C PRO A 58 5.41 5.74 -4.55
N LEU A 59 4.55 6.27 -5.43
CA LEU A 59 3.38 5.57 -5.96
C LEU A 59 3.62 5.13 -7.40
N VAL A 60 3.42 3.84 -7.68
CA VAL A 60 3.59 3.22 -9.00
C VAL A 60 2.43 2.29 -9.32
N ILE A 61 2.10 2.16 -10.60
CA ILE A 61 1.15 1.17 -11.12
C ILE A 61 1.93 -0.10 -11.43
N GLY A 62 1.38 -1.25 -11.06
CA GLY A 62 2.03 -2.54 -11.30
C GLY A 62 3.17 -2.84 -10.33
N MET A 63 4.10 -3.67 -10.81
CA MET A 63 5.30 -4.07 -10.11
C MET A 63 6.19 -2.86 -9.72
N PRO A 64 6.57 -2.70 -8.43
CA PRO A 64 7.46 -1.63 -8.03
C PRO A 64 8.88 -1.83 -8.57
N SER A 65 9.45 -0.75 -9.13
CA SER A 65 10.83 -0.68 -9.63
C SER A 65 11.73 0.22 -8.79
N TRP A 66 11.43 0.36 -7.50
CA TRP A 66 12.22 1.18 -6.57
C TRP A 66 13.67 0.71 -6.51
N PRO A 67 14.64 1.64 -6.37
CA PRO A 67 16.05 1.27 -6.29
C PRO A 67 16.32 0.30 -5.14
N THR A 68 17.06 -0.77 -5.42
CA THR A 68 17.34 -1.85 -4.46
C THR A 68 18.25 -1.42 -3.32
N ASP A 69 19.00 -0.34 -3.50
CA ASP A 69 19.90 0.28 -2.53
C ASP A 69 19.18 1.27 -1.60
N THR A 70 17.92 1.61 -1.87
CA THR A 70 17.15 2.56 -1.05
C THR A 70 16.37 1.80 0.02
N PRO A 71 16.74 1.91 1.32
CA PRO A 71 15.97 1.29 2.38
C PRO A 71 14.59 1.92 2.48
N LEU A 72 13.59 1.07 2.71
CA LEU A 72 12.19 1.47 2.84
C LEU A 72 11.78 1.38 4.31
N LEU A 73 11.09 2.41 4.80
CA LEU A 73 10.43 2.39 6.11
C LEU A 73 9.05 1.77 6.03
N GLU A 74 8.36 2.02 4.92
CA GLU A 74 6.97 1.65 4.74
C GLU A 74 6.71 1.22 3.30
N ALA A 75 5.87 0.22 3.09
CA ALA A 75 5.35 -0.14 1.78
C ALA A 75 3.90 -0.60 1.86
N ARG A 76 3.14 -0.31 0.80
CA ARG A 76 1.76 -0.76 0.61
C ARG A 76 1.62 -1.35 -0.78
N LEU A 77 1.07 -2.55 -0.87
CA LEU A 77 0.77 -3.22 -2.13
C LEU A 77 -0.74 -3.40 -2.23
N PHE A 78 -1.31 -3.10 -3.39
CA PHE A 78 -2.75 -3.12 -3.59
C PHE A 78 -3.12 -4.04 -4.76
N TRP A 79 -4.01 -4.99 -4.52
CA TRP A 79 -4.61 -5.86 -5.53
C TRP A 79 -6.12 -5.61 -5.65
N ALA A 80 -6.74 -6.24 -6.63
CA ALA A 80 -8.17 -6.09 -6.93
C ALA A 80 -9.10 -6.50 -5.77
N THR A 81 -8.64 -7.33 -4.83
CA THR A 81 -9.41 -7.81 -3.68
C THR A 81 -8.64 -7.77 -2.37
N SER A 82 -7.39 -7.29 -2.35
CA SER A 82 -6.57 -7.29 -1.14
C SER A 82 -5.62 -6.11 -1.08
N ALA A 83 -5.10 -5.83 0.11
CA ALA A 83 -4.02 -4.89 0.30
C ALA A 83 -3.09 -5.39 1.40
N LEU A 84 -1.79 -5.17 1.19
CA LEU A 84 -0.75 -5.48 2.15
C LEU A 84 -0.11 -4.18 2.61
N TYR A 85 0.12 -4.10 3.90
CA TYR A 85 0.86 -3.06 4.57
C TYR A 85 2.11 -3.67 5.19
N ILE A 86 3.28 -3.11 4.91
CA ILE A 86 4.58 -3.53 5.45
C ILE A 86 5.26 -2.32 6.07
N VAL A 87 5.81 -2.45 7.27
CA VAL A 87 6.54 -1.38 7.96
C VAL A 87 7.77 -1.92 8.67
N ALA A 88 8.86 -1.17 8.61
CA ALA A 88 10.10 -1.45 9.30
C ALA A 88 9.90 -1.35 10.82
N ARG A 89 10.63 -2.16 11.58
CA ARG A 89 10.61 -2.14 13.04
C ARG A 89 11.89 -1.52 13.59
N GLU A 90 11.77 -0.82 14.71
CA GLU A 90 12.91 -0.17 15.40
C GLU A 90 14.02 -1.17 15.77
N ASN A 91 13.64 -2.39 16.16
CA ASN A 91 14.58 -3.45 16.55
C ASN A 91 15.08 -4.31 15.38
N GLY A 92 14.84 -3.86 14.13
CA GLY A 92 15.11 -4.61 12.92
C GLY A 92 13.98 -5.57 12.52
N GLY A 93 14.04 -6.04 11.28
CA GLY A 93 12.94 -6.78 10.65
C GLY A 93 11.80 -5.85 10.21
N TRP A 94 10.67 -6.47 9.88
CA TRP A 94 9.46 -5.78 9.46
C TRP A 94 8.22 -6.45 10.04
N SER A 95 7.18 -5.65 10.27
CA SER A 95 5.83 -6.11 10.57
C SER A 95 4.93 -5.87 9.37
N TRP A 96 3.89 -6.69 9.25
CA TRP A 96 2.95 -6.58 8.15
C TRP A 96 1.52 -6.82 8.60
N ALA A 97 0.59 -6.21 7.88
CA ALA A 97 -0.83 -6.45 7.99
C ALA A 97 -1.43 -6.57 6.60
N ARG A 98 -2.27 -7.58 6.37
CA ARG A 98 -2.94 -7.81 5.09
C ARG A 98 -4.43 -7.90 5.30
N ILE A 99 -5.16 -7.23 4.42
CA ILE A 99 -6.60 -7.39 4.28
C ILE A 99 -6.92 -8.09 2.96
N GLU A 100 -7.91 -8.95 3.00
CA GLU A 100 -8.41 -9.66 1.82
C GLU A 100 -9.94 -9.71 1.86
N GLU A 101 -10.58 -9.24 0.79
CA GLU A 101 -12.00 -9.48 0.56
C GLU A 101 -12.21 -10.96 0.27
N ALA A 102 -13.12 -11.57 1.02
CA ALA A 102 -13.47 -12.96 0.91
C ALA A 102 -14.96 -13.12 0.59
N ALA A 103 -15.36 -14.33 0.23
CA ALA A 103 -16.78 -14.65 0.11
C ALA A 103 -17.48 -14.54 1.48
N GLU A 104 -18.80 -14.31 1.48
CA GLU A 104 -19.56 -14.09 2.71
C GLU A 104 -19.46 -15.24 3.75
N ASN A 105 -19.15 -16.46 3.29
CA ASN A 105 -19.10 -17.66 4.12
C ASN A 105 -17.67 -18.08 4.51
N SER A 106 -16.67 -17.23 4.27
CA SER A 106 -15.25 -17.55 4.49
C SER A 106 -14.75 -17.30 5.92
N GLY A 107 -15.64 -16.98 6.88
CA GLY A 107 -15.27 -16.72 8.28
C GLY A 107 -14.62 -15.36 8.54
N GLY A 108 -14.67 -14.44 7.57
CA GLY A 108 -14.20 -13.06 7.73
C GLY A 108 -15.17 -12.16 8.50
N ALA A 109 -14.73 -10.95 8.80
CA ALA A 109 -15.54 -9.92 9.44
C ALA A 109 -16.46 -9.25 8.42
N LYS A 110 -17.74 -9.11 8.75
CA LYS A 110 -18.70 -8.36 7.94
C LYS A 110 -18.56 -6.87 8.23
N VAL A 111 -18.21 -6.10 7.21
CA VAL A 111 -17.94 -4.66 7.31
C VAL A 111 -18.74 -3.89 6.25
N ALA A 112 -19.03 -2.63 6.55
CA ALA A 112 -19.53 -1.70 5.53
C ALA A 112 -18.37 -1.32 4.61
N CYS A 113 -18.65 -1.28 3.30
CA CYS A 113 -17.70 -0.95 2.26
C CYS A 113 -18.21 0.25 1.47
N SER A 114 -17.34 1.22 1.25
CA SER A 114 -17.65 2.37 0.41
C SER A 114 -16.50 2.68 -0.53
N VAL A 115 -16.85 2.93 -1.79
CA VAL A 115 -15.93 3.36 -2.84
C VAL A 115 -15.92 4.88 -2.91
N ILE A 116 -14.73 5.47 -2.83
CA ILE A 116 -14.49 6.90 -2.83
C ILE A 116 -13.53 7.26 -3.97
N PRO A 117 -13.90 8.16 -4.90
CA PRO A 117 -12.97 8.61 -5.92
C PRO A 117 -11.81 9.39 -5.29
N VAL A 118 -10.58 9.06 -5.66
CA VAL A 118 -9.39 9.79 -5.23
C VAL A 118 -9.12 10.90 -6.25
N HIS A 119 -9.57 12.11 -5.93
CA HIS A 119 -9.34 13.27 -6.78
C HIS A 119 -7.89 13.78 -6.58
N THR A 120 -7.04 13.38 -7.52
CA THR A 120 -5.57 13.47 -7.56
C THR A 120 -4.95 14.88 -7.61
N LEU A 121 -5.65 15.96 -7.21
CA LEU A 121 -5.07 17.32 -7.27
C LEU A 121 -4.65 17.92 -5.92
N ARG A 122 -5.10 17.37 -4.78
CA ARG A 122 -4.66 17.84 -3.44
C ARG A 122 -3.93 16.80 -2.61
N ASP A 123 -4.16 15.51 -2.85
CA ASP A 123 -3.62 14.45 -2.00
C ASP A 123 -2.38 13.76 -2.57
N VAL A 124 -2.03 13.97 -3.84
CA VAL A 124 -0.85 13.30 -4.45
C VAL A 124 0.46 13.82 -3.85
N GLY A 125 0.51 15.08 -3.41
CA GLY A 125 1.62 15.61 -2.62
C GLY A 125 1.83 14.84 -1.30
N ARG A 126 0.78 14.22 -0.72
CA ARG A 126 0.89 13.37 0.48
C ARG A 126 1.50 12.00 0.17
N PHE A 127 1.47 11.58 -1.09
CA PHE A 127 2.16 10.40 -1.59
C PHE A 127 3.50 10.76 -2.25
N GLY A 128 4.03 11.96 -2.02
CA GLY A 128 5.32 12.39 -2.54
C GLY A 128 5.39 12.54 -4.06
N VAL A 129 4.25 12.74 -4.75
CA VAL A 129 4.22 13.01 -6.20
C VAL A 129 3.60 14.40 -6.48
N PRO A 130 4.28 15.50 -6.09
CA PRO A 130 3.73 16.86 -6.22
C PRO A 130 3.36 17.21 -7.68
N ASP A 131 4.06 16.63 -8.66
CA ASP A 131 3.86 16.87 -10.10
C ASP A 131 3.54 15.58 -10.89
N GLY A 132 3.04 14.54 -10.21
CA GLY A 132 2.72 13.25 -10.83
C GLY A 132 1.49 13.29 -11.74
N PRO A 133 1.47 12.53 -12.85
CA PRO A 133 0.25 12.39 -13.64
C PRO A 133 -0.84 11.76 -12.76
N ALA A 134 -2.02 12.37 -12.77
CA ALA A 134 -3.21 11.81 -12.15
C ALA A 134 -3.41 10.36 -12.62
N ILE A 135 -3.46 9.40 -11.68
CA ILE A 135 -3.88 8.04 -12.00
C ILE A 135 -5.39 8.08 -12.29
N LYS A 136 -5.74 7.99 -13.58
CA LYS A 136 -7.14 8.01 -14.03
C LYS A 136 -7.88 6.82 -13.40
N GLY A 137 -9.07 7.06 -12.86
CA GLY A 137 -9.89 6.01 -12.24
C GLY A 137 -9.42 5.57 -10.87
N LEU A 138 -8.46 6.25 -10.23
CA LEU A 138 -8.02 5.90 -8.88
C LEU A 138 -9.17 6.07 -7.87
N GLN A 139 -9.48 5.00 -7.15
CA GLN A 139 -10.50 4.96 -6.10
C GLN A 139 -9.92 4.35 -4.82
N ALA A 140 -10.41 4.81 -3.68
CA ALA A 140 -10.18 4.22 -2.38
C ALA A 140 -11.41 3.42 -1.97
N ILE A 141 -11.20 2.19 -1.55
CA ILE A 141 -12.22 1.36 -0.92
C ILE A 141 -11.97 1.40 0.57
N GLU A 142 -12.93 1.95 1.31
CA GLU A 142 -12.91 2.01 2.76
C GLU A 142 -13.72 0.87 3.36
N TYR A 143 -13.15 0.20 4.36
CA TYR A 143 -13.84 -0.80 5.17
C TYR A 143 -14.11 -0.23 6.54
N ARG A 144 -15.38 -0.25 6.94
CA ARG A 144 -15.86 0.34 8.19
C ARG A 144 -16.62 -0.67 9.03
N GLU A 145 -16.25 -0.76 10.30
CA GLU A 145 -16.97 -1.51 11.31
C GLU A 145 -17.62 -0.52 12.27
N GLN A 146 -18.96 -0.55 12.38
CA GLN A 146 -19.72 0.37 13.25
C GLN A 146 -19.36 1.86 13.01
N GLY A 147 -19.09 2.23 11.75
CA GLY A 147 -18.70 3.59 11.34
C GLY A 147 -17.21 3.92 11.48
N ARG A 148 -16.43 3.12 12.21
CA ARG A 148 -14.96 3.27 12.33
C ARG A 148 -14.26 2.69 11.11
N LEU A 149 -13.34 3.45 10.52
CA LEU A 149 -12.43 2.93 9.47
C LEU A 149 -11.50 1.88 10.09
N VAL A 150 -11.57 0.66 9.59
CA VAL A 150 -10.74 -0.47 10.05
C VAL A 150 -9.68 -0.86 9.03
N ALA A 151 -9.93 -0.61 7.73
CA ALA A 151 -8.96 -0.80 6.68
C ALA A 151 -9.33 0.03 5.45
N TRP A 152 -8.40 0.13 4.51
CA TRP A 152 -8.66 0.66 3.18
C TRP A 152 -7.70 0.07 2.14
N ARG A 153 -8.08 0.16 0.87
CA ARG A 153 -7.19 -0.17 -0.26
C ARG A 153 -7.43 0.77 -1.44
N LEU A 154 -6.46 0.85 -2.33
CA LEU A 154 -6.60 1.55 -3.62
C LEU A 154 -6.92 0.58 -4.74
N VAL A 155 -7.71 1.05 -5.70
CA VAL A 155 -8.03 0.38 -6.96
C VAL A 155 -8.00 1.36 -8.11
N ILE A 156 -7.90 0.84 -9.32
CA ILE A 156 -8.07 1.59 -10.56
C ILE A 156 -9.36 1.08 -11.20
N GLU A 157 -10.34 1.97 -11.35
CA GLU A 157 -11.56 1.71 -12.11
C GLU A 157 -11.19 1.43 -13.57
N SER A 158 -11.67 0.29 -14.09
CA SER A 158 -11.42 -0.17 -15.46
C SER A 158 -12.20 0.62 -16.49
#